data_AF-A0A7X6ANV0-F1
#
_entry.id   AF-A0A7X6ANV0-F1
#
_cell.length_a   1.000
_cell.length_b   1.000
_cell.length_c   1.000
_cell.angle_alpha   90.00
_cell.angle_beta   90.00
_cell.angle_gamma   90.00
#
_symmetry.space_group_name_H-M   'P 1'
#
loop_
_entity.id
_entity.type
_entity.pdbx_description
1 polymer ?
#
loop_
_entity_poly.entity_id
_entity_poly.type
_entity_poly.pdbx_seq_one_letter_code
_entity_poly.pdbx_strand_id
1 'polypeptide(L)' 'LTETGLSLGTPHYMSPEQATGDRELDARSDIYSLGCVLYEMLVGEPPHVGQSVQAVIAKVLSERPTPISRTRD' A
#
# COMPACT_ATOMS: atom_id res chain seq x y z
N LEU A 1 -5.96 6.27 23.02
CA LEU A 1 -5.09 7.19 22.25
C LEU A 1 -5.61 7.19 20.82
N THR A 2 -6.40 8.20 20.45
CA THR A 2 -6.76 8.47 19.06
C THR A 2 -5.74 9.46 18.53
N GLU A 3 -4.81 8.97 17.72
CA GLU A 3 -3.70 9.78 17.19
C GLU A 3 -4.21 10.58 15.99
N THR A 4 -4.82 11.72 16.31
CA THR A 4 -5.29 12.72 15.36
C THR A 4 -4.05 13.37 14.71
N GLY A 5 -3.57 12.80 13.61
CA GLY A 5 -2.41 13.34 12.88
C GLY A 5 -2.07 12.62 11.57
N LEU A 6 -2.50 11.37 11.40
CA LEU A 6 -2.31 10.64 10.15
C LEU A 6 -3.49 10.88 9.20
N SER A 7 -3.48 12.02 8.49
CA SER A 7 -4.07 12.05 7.16
C SER A 7 -3.11 11.38 6.15
N LEU A 8 -2.57 10.22 6.52
CA LEU A 8 -1.95 9.30 5.58
C LEU A 8 -3.12 8.69 4.82
N GLY A 9 -3.09 8.72 3.48
CA GLY A 9 -4.15 8.13 2.66
C GLY A 9 -4.47 6.68 3.09
N THR A 10 -5.55 6.10 2.55
CA THR A 10 -5.94 4.72 2.88
C THR A 10 -4.71 3.80 2.81
N PRO A 11 -4.24 3.19 3.93
CA PRO A 11 -2.90 2.60 4.04
C PRO A 11 -2.52 1.58 2.96
N HIS A 12 -3.54 0.96 2.36
CA HIS A 12 -3.44 -0.01 1.28
C HIS A 12 -2.79 0.53 -0.01
N TYR A 13 -2.71 1.85 -0.22
CA TYR A 13 -2.12 2.47 -1.42
C TYR A 13 -0.82 3.24 -1.13
N MET A 14 -0.31 3.12 0.09
CA MET A 14 0.89 3.83 0.52
C MET A 14 2.14 3.21 -0.09
N SER A 15 3.00 4.05 -0.67
CA SER A 15 4.30 3.63 -1.16
C SER A 15 5.27 3.26 -0.01
N PRO A 16 6.32 2.46 -0.27
CA PRO A 16 7.32 2.12 0.74
C PRO A 16 7.96 3.34 1.39
N GLU A 17 8.29 4.37 0.61
CA GLU A 17 8.88 5.62 1.11
C GLU A 17 7.91 6.38 2.03
N GLN A 18 6.62 6.44 1.70
CA GLN A 18 5.60 6.98 2.60
C GLN A 18 5.44 6.15 3.88
N ALA A 19 5.53 4.81 3.76
CA ALA A 19 5.40 3.88 4.88
C ALA A 19 6.59 3.96 5.85
N THR A 20 7.78 4.34 5.37
CA THR A 20 8.95 4.66 6.21
C THR A 20 8.90 6.06 6.82
N GLY A 21 7.93 6.89 6.44
CA GLY A 21 7.81 8.28 6.90
C GLY A 21 8.82 9.22 6.26
N ASP A 22 9.25 8.93 5.03
CA ASP A 22 10.22 9.75 4.31
C ASP A 22 9.65 11.15 4.04
N ARG A 23 10.48 12.18 4.18
CA ARG A 23 10.03 13.58 4.10
C ARG A 23 9.98 14.11 2.68
N GLU A 24 10.81 13.55 1.81
CA GLU A 24 10.91 13.93 0.41
C GLU A 24 10.22 12.86 -0.45
N LEU A 25 8.93 13.05 -0.65
CA LEU A 25 8.14 12.23 -1.56
C LEU A 25 8.16 12.87 -2.94
N ASP A 26 8.31 12.04 -3.98
CA ASP A 26 8.22 12.47 -5.37
C ASP A 26 7.16 11.69 -6.14
N ALA A 27 7.06 11.94 -7.45
CA ALA A 27 6.04 11.34 -8.31
C ALA A 27 6.07 9.80 -8.35
N ARG A 28 7.13 9.14 -7.85
CA ARG A 28 7.19 7.67 -7.74
C ARG A 28 6.16 7.13 -6.74
N SER A 29 5.81 7.88 -5.71
CA SER A 29 4.77 7.50 -4.76
C SER A 29 3.38 7.43 -5.44
N ASP A 30 3.11 8.36 -6.37
CA ASP A 30 1.88 8.35 -7.15
C ASP A 30 1.84 7.16 -8.13
N ILE A 31 2.97 6.83 -8.76
CA ILE A 31 3.09 5.65 -9.64
C ILE A 31 2.82 4.36 -8.84
N TYR A 32 3.36 4.27 -7.63
CA TYR A 32 3.12 3.13 -6.76
C TYR A 32 1.63 3.00 -6.40
N SER A 33 1.01 4.09 -5.95
CA SER A 33 -0.42 4.07 -5.56
C SER A 33 -1.33 3.74 -6.74
N LEU A 34 -1.03 4.25 -7.94
CA LEU A 34 -1.71 3.87 -9.18
C LEU A 34 -1.55 2.37 -9.48
N GLY A 35 -0.37 1.81 -9.24
CA GLY A 35 -0.12 0.37 -9.34
C GLY A 35 -0.98 -0.45 -8.38
N CYS A 36 -1.14 0.00 -7.13
CA CYS A 36 -2.03 -0.63 -6.16
C CYS A 36 -3.50 -0.59 -6.61
N VAL A 37 -3.97 0.55 -7.13
CA VAL A 37 -5.33 0.68 -7.67
C VAL A 37 -5.55 -0.23 -8.87
N LEU A 38 -4.58 -0.30 -9.81
CA LEU A 38 -4.66 -1.21 -10.95
C LEU A 38 -4.70 -2.67 -10.51
N TYR A 39 -3.87 -3.05 -9.53
CA TYR A 39 -3.89 -4.38 -8.95
C TYR A 39 -5.27 -4.70 -8.37
N GLU A 40 -5.82 -3.80 -7.55
CA GLU A 40 -7.15 -3.99 -6.94
C GLU A 40 -8.26 -4.11 -7.99
N MET A 41 -8.24 -3.30 -9.05
CA MET A 41 -9.23 -3.43 -10.13
C MET A 41 -9.17 -4.81 -10.82
N LEU A 42 -8.01 -5.45 -10.85
CA LEU A 42 -7.81 -6.75 -11.50
C LEU A 42 -8.03 -7.95 -10.57
N VAL A 43 -7.75 -7.79 -9.27
CA VAL A 43 -7.74 -8.86 -8.27
C VAL A 43 -8.96 -8.78 -7.32
N GLY A 44 -9.59 -7.61 -7.20
CA GLY A 44 -10.71 -7.34 -6.31
C GLY A 44 -10.30 -6.83 -4.93
N GLU A 45 -9.00 -6.85 -4.59
CA GLU A 45 -8.45 -6.31 -3.35
C GLU A 45 -7.05 -5.70 -3.56
N PRO A 46 -6.61 -4.75 -2.71
CA PRO A 46 -5.27 -4.15 -2.79
C PRO A 46 -4.14 -5.17 -2.61
N PRO A 47 -2.92 -4.88 -3.09
CA PRO A 47 -1.81 -5.83 -3.07
C PRO A 47 -1.33 -6.23 -1.66
N HIS A 48 -1.52 -5.35 -0.67
CA HIS A 48 -1.16 -5.60 0.72
C HIS A 48 -2.34 -5.28 1.64
N VAL A 49 -2.86 -6.30 2.33
CA VAL A 49 -3.98 -6.20 3.28
C VAL A 49 -3.57 -6.70 4.66
N GLY A 50 -4.17 -6.15 5.73
CA GLY A 50 -3.83 -6.51 7.10
C GLY A 50 -4.90 -6.09 8.11
N GLN A 51 -4.86 -6.71 9.31
CA GLN A 51 -5.82 -6.43 10.38
C GLN A 51 -5.58 -5.09 11.09
N SER A 52 -4.46 -4.41 10.81
CA SER A 52 -4.13 -3.09 11.33
C SER A 52 -3.28 -2.31 10.32
N VAL A 53 -3.20 -1.00 10.50
CA VAL A 53 -2.35 -0.12 9.67
C VAL A 53 -0.89 -0.56 9.73
N GLN A 54 -0.40 -0.91 10.92
CA GLN A 54 0.97 -1.36 11.13
C GLN A 54 1.24 -2.68 10.40
N ALA A 55 0.25 -3.59 10.35
CA ALA A 55 0.37 -4.83 9.59
C ALA A 55 0.46 -4.55 8.08
N VAL A 56 -0.34 -3.62 7.55
CA VAL A 56 -0.26 -3.21 6.14
C VAL A 56 1.10 -2.59 5.83
N ILE A 57 1.58 -1.66 6.67
CA ILE A 57 2.91 -1.05 6.53
C ILE A 57 4.01 -2.10 6.54
N ALA A 58 3.98 -3.04 7.50
CA ALA A 58 4.97 -4.11 7.57
C ALA A 58 5.03 -4.93 6.27
N LYS A 59 3.88 -5.24 5.68
CA LYS A 59 3.80 -5.95 4.40
C LYS A 59 4.33 -5.14 3.23
N VAL A 60 3.97 -3.86 3.13
CA VAL A 60 4.50 -2.95 2.09
C VAL A 60 6.03 -2.91 2.11
N LEU A 61 6.64 -2.98 3.30
CA LEU A 61 8.10 -2.89 3.46
C LEU A 61 8.84 -4.22 3.32
N SER A 62 8.16 -5.38 3.46
CA SER A 62 8.83 -6.68 3.59
C SER A 62 8.33 -7.77 2.65
N GLU A 63 7.15 -7.59 2.05
CA GLU A 63 6.51 -8.60 1.20
C GLU A 63 6.41 -8.11 -0.24
N ARG A 64 6.41 -9.06 -1.19
CA ARG A 64 6.04 -8.78 -2.58
C ARG A 64 4.54 -9.04 -2.76
N PRO A 65 3.82 -8.22 -3.55
CA PRO A 65 2.45 -8.52 -3.95
C PRO A 65 2.34 -9.91 -4.58
N THR A 66 1.23 -10.60 -4.32
CA THR A 66 0.92 -11.85 -5.02
C THR A 66 0.85 -11.57 -6.53
N PRO A 67 1.50 -12.35 -7.42
CA PRO A 67 1.37 -12.14 -8.85
C PRO A 67 -0.08 -12.28 -9.33
N ILE A 68 -0.56 -11.35 -10.16
CA ILE A 68 -1.94 -11.33 -10.71
C ILE A 68 -2.29 -12.64 -11.43
N SER A 69 -1.31 -13.30 -12.05
CA SER A 69 -1.51 -14.60 -12.72
C SER A 69 -1.84 -15.75 -11.76
N ARG A 70 -1.70 -15.57 -10.45
CA ARG A 70 -2.04 -16.56 -9.41
C ARG A 70 -3.39 -16.30 -8.76
N THR A 71 -4.02 -15.17 -9.04
CA THR A 71 -5.31 -14.77 -8.46
C THR A 71 -6.47 -14.86 -9.45
N ARG A 72 -6.18 -15.09 -10.74
CA ARG A 72 -7.16 -15.29 -11.80
C ARG A 72 -7.14 -16.75 -12.25
N ASP A 73 -8.33 -17.37 -12.30
CA ASP A 73 -8.56 -18.69 -12.91
C ASP A 73 -8.42 -18.64 -14.44
#